data_AF-A0A9R0T789-F1
#
_entry.id   AF-A0A9R0T789-F1
#
_cell.length_a   1.000
_cell.length_b   1.000
_cell.length_c   1.000
_cell.angle_alpha   90.00
_cell.angle_beta   90.00
_cell.angle_gamma   90.00
#
_symmetry.space_group_name_H-M   'P 1'
#
loop_
_entity.id
_entity.type
_entity.pdbx_description
1 polymer ?
#
loop_
_entity_poly.entity_id
_entity_poly.type
_entity_poly.pdbx_seq_one_letter_code
_entity_poly.pdbx_strand_id
1 'polypeptide(L)'
;MKIANDIRLLGSGPRCGLGELILPENEPGSSIMPGKVNPTQCEALTMVCAQVMGNHVGVTIGGSNGHFELNVYKPMIAAGLLRSLRLLGDASVSFEKNCVRGIEANHKRISQLLHESLMLVTSLNPENWL
;
A
#
# COMPACT_ATOMS: atom_id res chain seq x y z
N MET A 1 4.53 0.83 1.36
CA MET A 1 3.76 -0.10 2.23
C MET A 1 2.53 0.55 2.85
N LYS A 2 2.66 1.59 3.70
CA LYS A 2 1.51 2.24 4.37
C LYS A 2 0.41 2.69 3.40
N ILE A 3 0.77 3.43 2.35
CA ILE A 3 -0.19 3.91 1.33
C ILE A 3 -0.99 2.76 0.69
N ALA A 4 -0.32 1.68 0.30
CA ALA A 4 -1.00 0.51 -0.25
C ALA A 4 -1.94 -0.17 0.77
N ASN A 5 -1.56 -0.17 2.05
CA ASN A 5 -2.41 -0.69 3.12
C ASN A 5 -3.65 0.17 3.36
N ASP A 6 -3.52 1.50 3.31
CA ASP A 6 -4.68 2.39 3.42
C ASP A 6 -5.64 2.16 2.25
N ILE A 7 -5.13 2.15 1.01
CA ILE A 7 -5.96 2.00 -0.19
C ILE A 7 -6.74 0.68 -0.16
N ARG A 8 -6.09 -0.44 0.18
CA ARG A 8 -6.81 -1.74 0.27
C ARG A 8 -7.81 -1.80 1.42
N LEU A 9 -7.57 -1.09 2.53
CA LEU A 9 -8.51 -1.03 3.65
C LEU A 9 -9.72 -0.18 3.28
N LEU A 10 -9.50 1.02 2.73
CA LEU A 10 -10.57 1.91 2.27
C LEU A 10 -11.38 1.28 1.13
N GLY A 11 -10.74 0.46 0.29
CA GLY A 11 -11.37 -0.32 -0.78
C GLY A 11 -11.98 -1.67 -0.34
N SER A 12 -11.91 -2.03 0.94
CA SER A 12 -12.44 -3.32 1.42
C SER A 12 -13.98 -3.34 1.39
N GLY A 13 -14.58 -4.45 0.94
CA GLY A 13 -16.02 -4.54 0.77
C GLY A 13 -16.46 -5.75 -0.06
N PRO A 14 -17.63 -5.70 -0.73
CA PRO A 14 -18.49 -4.53 -0.90
C PRO A 14 -19.46 -4.26 0.26
N ARG A 15 -19.69 -5.22 1.17
CA ARG A 15 -20.70 -5.10 2.24
C ARG A 15 -20.14 -5.11 3.67
N CYS A 16 -19.04 -5.81 3.91
CA CYS A 16 -18.51 -6.06 5.24
C CYS A 16 -17.12 -5.43 5.47
N GLY A 17 -16.88 -4.26 4.87
CA GLY A 17 -15.63 -3.50 4.99
C GLY A 17 -15.89 -1.98 5.10
N LEU A 18 -14.87 -1.17 4.86
CA LEU A 18 -15.01 0.29 4.86
C LEU A 18 -15.79 0.77 3.62
N GLY A 19 -15.35 0.34 2.43
CA GLY A 19 -16.00 0.62 1.15
C GLY A 19 -16.02 2.08 0.74
N GLU A 20 -15.07 2.89 1.24
CA GLU A 20 -14.94 4.31 0.94
C GLU A 20 -14.31 4.57 -0.43
N LEU A 21 -13.43 3.67 -0.87
CA LEU A 21 -12.85 3.70 -2.22
C LEU A 21 -13.39 2.55 -3.06
N ILE A 22 -13.50 2.79 -4.37
CA ILE A 22 -13.78 1.79 -5.40
C ILE A 22 -12.47 1.60 -6.16
N LEU A 23 -11.98 0.36 -6.18
CA LEU A 23 -10.73 0.00 -6.84
C LEU A 23 -11.02 -0.57 -8.24
N PRO A 24 -10.14 -0.35 -9.23
CA PRO A 24 -10.31 -0.92 -10.56
C PRO A 24 -10.17 -2.45 -10.54
N GLU A 25 -10.99 -3.14 -11.31
CA GLU A 25 -10.94 -4.59 -11.50
C GLU A 25 -9.95 -4.92 -12.63
N ASN A 26 -8.81 -5.54 -12.28
CA ASN A 26 -7.76 -5.91 -13.26
C ASN A 26 -7.82 -7.39 -13.66
N GLU A 27 -8.23 -8.24 -12.73
CA GLU A 27 -8.35 -9.69 -12.92
C GLU A 27 -9.81 -10.07 -13.16
N PRO A 28 -10.08 -11.09 -13.99
CA PRO A 28 -11.45 -11.51 -14.24
C PRO A 28 -12.14 -11.97 -12.95
N GLY A 29 -13.18 -11.24 -12.55
CA GLY A 29 -14.07 -11.63 -11.47
C GLY A 29 -14.92 -12.86 -11.80
N SER A 30 -15.56 -13.40 -10.77
CA SER A 30 -16.55 -14.47 -10.95
C SER A 30 -17.94 -13.88 -11.09
N SER A 31 -18.72 -14.33 -12.08
CA SER A 31 -20.11 -13.89 -12.28
C SER A 31 -21.02 -14.17 -11.07
N ILE A 32 -20.65 -15.12 -10.19
CA ILE A 32 -21.37 -15.41 -8.94
C ILE A 32 -21.03 -14.44 -7.80
N MET A 33 -19.95 -13.64 -7.94
CA MET A 33 -19.46 -12.71 -6.92
C MET A 33 -19.41 -11.27 -7.47
N PRO A 34 -20.56 -10.65 -7.80
CA PRO A 34 -20.59 -9.29 -8.34
C PRO A 34 -20.05 -8.27 -7.33
N GLY A 35 -19.20 -7.36 -7.82
CA GLY A 35 -18.61 -6.27 -7.01
C GLY A 35 -17.46 -6.69 -6.09
N LYS A 36 -17.00 -7.95 -6.15
CA LYS A 36 -15.79 -8.38 -5.46
C LYS A 36 -14.57 -8.00 -6.29
N VAL A 37 -13.76 -7.07 -5.79
CA VAL A 37 -12.46 -6.71 -6.37
C VAL A 37 -11.37 -6.98 -5.35
N ASN A 38 -10.40 -7.83 -5.70
CA ASN A 38 -9.24 -8.06 -4.85
C ASN A 38 -8.18 -6.96 -5.12
N PRO A 39 -7.55 -6.39 -4.09
CA PRO A 39 -6.57 -5.31 -4.24
C PRO A 39 -5.18 -5.84 -4.63
N THR A 40 -5.07 -6.63 -5.70
CA THR A 40 -3.86 -7.38 -6.10
C THR A 40 -2.62 -6.50 -6.29
N GLN A 41 -2.81 -5.28 -6.81
CA GLN A 41 -1.71 -4.31 -6.96
C GLN A 41 -1.20 -3.80 -5.61
N CYS A 42 -2.10 -3.62 -4.62
CA CYS A 42 -1.68 -3.30 -3.25
C CYS A 42 -0.91 -4.47 -2.64
N GLU A 43 -1.39 -5.70 -2.83
CA GLU A 43 -0.74 -6.92 -2.35
C GLU A 43 0.68 -7.05 -2.91
N ALA A 44 0.83 -6.97 -4.23
CA ALA A 44 2.12 -7.00 -4.91
C ALA A 44 3.08 -5.92 -4.39
N LEU A 45 2.61 -4.67 -4.27
CA LEU A 45 3.42 -3.57 -3.77
C LEU A 45 3.86 -3.80 -2.31
N THR A 46 2.99 -4.36 -1.46
CA THR A 46 3.36 -4.68 -0.06
C THR A 46 4.38 -5.81 0.03
N MET A 47 4.29 -6.84 -0.82
CA MET A 47 5.30 -7.90 -0.92
C MET A 47 6.66 -7.34 -1.36
N VAL A 48 6.68 -6.48 -2.37
CA VAL A 48 7.89 -5.78 -2.82
C VAL A 48 8.50 -4.94 -1.71
N CYS A 49 7.69 -4.17 -0.96
CA CYS A 49 8.20 -3.38 0.16
C CYS A 49 8.88 -4.28 1.22
N ALA A 50 8.29 -5.43 1.55
CA ALA A 50 8.86 -6.37 2.51
C ALA A 50 10.20 -6.96 1.99
N GLN A 51 10.26 -7.32 0.70
CA GLN A 51 11.48 -7.82 0.07
C GLN A 51 12.61 -6.79 0.11
N VAL A 52 12.30 -5.51 -0.12
CA VAL A 52 13.28 -4.41 -0.05
C VAL A 52 13.81 -4.23 1.38
N MET A 53 12.95 -4.35 2.39
CA MET A 53 13.37 -4.32 3.80
C MET A 53 14.34 -5.47 4.10
N GLY A 54 14.06 -6.68 3.60
CA GLY A 54 14.98 -7.82 3.73
C GLY A 54 16.32 -7.59 3.02
N ASN A 55 16.29 -7.06 1.80
CA ASN A 55 17.51 -6.71 1.06
C ASN A 55 18.34 -5.65 1.80
N HIS A 56 17.69 -4.67 2.43
CA HIS A 56 18.37 -3.65 3.23
C HIS A 56 19.15 -4.27 4.39
N VAL A 57 18.57 -5.24 5.12
CA VAL A 57 19.28 -5.97 6.18
C VAL A 57 20.52 -6.68 5.63
N GLY A 58 20.40 -7.36 4.48
CA GLY A 58 21.56 -7.97 3.82
C GLY A 58 22.65 -6.96 3.48
N VAL A 59 22.26 -5.81 2.91
CA VAL A 59 23.17 -4.71 2.57
C VAL A 59 23.87 -4.13 3.80
N THR A 60 23.16 -3.91 4.91
CA THR A 60 23.78 -3.35 6.13
C THR A 60 24.75 -4.33 6.78
N ILE A 61 24.43 -5.62 6.80
CA ILE A 61 25.37 -6.68 7.22
C ILE A 61 26.60 -6.68 6.31
N GLY A 62 26.44 -6.65 4.99
CA GLY A 62 27.57 -6.57 4.06
C GLY A 62 28.43 -5.32 4.27
N GLY A 63 27.78 -4.19 4.57
CA GLY A 63 28.44 -2.91 4.83
C GLY A 63 29.32 -2.93 6.09
N SER A 64 28.90 -3.64 7.14
CA SER A 64 29.65 -3.72 8.40
C SER A 64 30.81 -4.73 8.41
N ASN A 65 30.87 -5.64 7.43
CA ASN A 65 31.87 -6.73 7.37
C ASN A 65 33.10 -6.42 6.47
N GLY A 66 33.49 -5.14 6.39
CA GLY A 66 34.75 -4.75 5.76
C GLY A 66 35.95 -5.00 6.67
N HIS A 67 37.10 -5.39 6.11
CA HIS A 67 38.33 -5.63 6.87
C HIS A 67 39.49 -4.84 6.26
N PHE A 68 40.18 -4.05 7.10
CA PHE A 68 41.33 -3.22 6.71
C PHE A 68 41.05 -2.36 5.46
N GLU A 69 41.84 -2.51 4.39
CA GLU A 69 41.80 -1.65 3.21
C GLU A 69 40.61 -1.94 2.27
N LEU A 70 39.88 -3.05 2.46
CA LEU A 70 38.87 -3.47 1.50
C LEU A 70 37.66 -4.21 2.09
N ASN A 71 36.46 -3.82 1.63
CA ASN A 71 35.25 -4.60 1.83
C ASN A 71 35.04 -5.54 0.63
N VAL A 72 34.98 -6.86 0.89
CA VAL A 72 34.82 -7.91 -0.14
C VAL A 72 33.35 -8.31 -0.40
N TYR A 73 32.39 -7.74 0.33
CA TYR A 73 30.95 -7.98 0.18
C TYR A 73 30.31 -7.13 -0.93
N LYS A 74 31.10 -6.33 -1.67
CA LYS A 74 30.62 -5.41 -2.72
C LYS A 74 29.67 -6.06 -3.73
N PRO A 75 29.90 -7.28 -4.27
CA PRO A 75 28.98 -7.88 -5.22
C PRO A 75 27.58 -8.13 -4.63
N MET A 76 27.51 -8.60 -3.38
CA MET A 76 26.25 -8.85 -2.68
C MET A 76 25.52 -7.53 -2.39
N ILE A 77 26.24 -6.51 -1.91
CA ILE A 77 25.68 -5.17 -1.66
C ILE A 77 25.08 -4.58 -2.94
N ALA A 78 25.84 -4.61 -4.04
CA ALA A 78 25.40 -4.10 -5.33
C ALA A 78 24.17 -4.85 -5.86
N ALA A 79 24.17 -6.19 -5.77
CA ALA A 79 23.02 -7.00 -6.18
C ALA A 79 21.76 -6.72 -5.36
N GLY A 80 21.90 -6.58 -4.03
CA GLY A 80 20.79 -6.24 -3.13
C GLY A 80 20.20 -4.86 -3.43
N LEU A 81 21.06 -3.86 -3.68
CA LEU A 81 20.63 -2.51 -4.05
C LEU A 81 19.91 -2.51 -5.42
N LEU A 82 20.55 -3.03 -6.47
CA LEU A 82 20.00 -3.01 -7.83
C LEU A 82 18.69 -3.79 -7.94
N ARG A 83 18.57 -4.94 -7.26
CA ARG A 83 17.31 -5.70 -7.20
C ARG A 83 16.21 -4.90 -6.51
N SER A 84 16.52 -4.21 -5.42
CA SER A 84 15.55 -3.37 -4.71
C SER A 84 15.06 -2.21 -5.57
N LEU A 85 15.98 -1.52 -6.27
CA LEU A 85 15.64 -0.45 -7.20
C LEU A 85 14.72 -0.94 -8.32
N ARG A 86 15.04 -2.09 -8.93
CA ARG A 86 14.22 -2.66 -10.00
C ARG A 86 12.81 -3.02 -9.52
N LEU A 87 12.71 -3.73 -8.39
CA LEU A 87 11.41 -4.12 -7.83
C LEU A 87 10.55 -2.90 -7.47
N LEU A 88 11.13 -1.88 -6.83
CA LEU A 88 10.41 -0.66 -6.49
C LEU A 88 9.94 0.09 -7.75
N GLY A 89 10.82 0.25 -8.73
CA GLY A 89 10.47 0.94 -9.99
C GLY A 89 9.32 0.26 -10.71
N ASP A 90 9.41 -1.06 -10.92
CA ASP A 90 8.39 -1.83 -11.62
C ASP A 90 7.06 -1.85 -10.83
N ALA A 91 7.12 -2.04 -9.51
CA ALA A 91 5.93 -2.07 -8.67
C ALA A 91 5.25 -0.70 -8.58
N SER A 92 6.00 0.40 -8.51
CA SER A 92 5.43 1.76 -8.51
C SER A 92 4.73 2.08 -9.81
N VAL A 93 5.33 1.73 -10.96
CA VAL A 93 4.69 1.93 -12.28
C VAL A 93 3.44 1.07 -12.43
N SER A 94 3.50 -0.21 -12.03
CA SER A 94 2.33 -1.09 -12.07
C SER A 94 1.21 -0.61 -11.15
N PHE A 95 1.56 -0.17 -9.93
CA PHE A 95 0.60 0.31 -8.94
C PHE A 95 -0.08 1.61 -9.40
N GLU A 96 0.66 2.54 -10.00
CA GLU A 96 0.06 3.76 -10.57
C GLU A 96 -0.92 3.42 -11.69
N LYS A 97 -0.46 2.65 -12.68
CA LYS A 97 -1.22 2.36 -13.90
C LYS A 97 -2.46 1.51 -13.63
N ASN A 98 -2.32 0.47 -12.82
CA ASN A 98 -3.34 -0.57 -12.65
C ASN A 98 -4.15 -0.41 -11.35
N CYS A 99 -3.86 0.59 -10.51
CA CYS A 99 -4.63 0.84 -9.30
C CYS A 99 -4.92 2.33 -9.12
N VAL A 100 -3.90 3.14 -8.84
CA VAL A 100 -4.08 4.55 -8.43
C VAL A 100 -4.87 5.36 -9.45
N ARG A 101 -4.55 5.22 -10.74
CA ARG A 101 -5.22 5.97 -11.82
C ARG A 101 -6.73 5.72 -11.91
N GLY A 102 -7.19 4.54 -11.48
CA GLY A 102 -8.59 4.12 -11.57
C GLY A 102 -9.34 4.15 -10.23
N ILE A 103 -8.78 4.74 -9.18
CA ILE A 103 -9.46 4.86 -7.88
C ILE A 103 -10.60 5.86 -8.00
N GLU A 104 -11.78 5.47 -7.53
CA GLU A 104 -12.95 6.36 -7.39
C GLU A 104 -13.40 6.42 -5.92
N ALA A 105 -14.00 7.55 -5.53
CA ALA A 105 -14.59 7.70 -4.21
C ALA A 105 -16.04 7.21 -4.19
N ASN A 106 -16.39 6.38 -3.22
CA ASN A 106 -17.78 6.01 -2.97
C ASN A 106 -18.48 7.11 -2.15
N HIS A 107 -18.83 8.21 -2.80
CA HIS A 107 -19.42 9.39 -2.15
C HIS A 107 -20.66 9.06 -1.31
N LYS A 108 -21.48 8.09 -1.75
CA LYS A 108 -22.65 7.64 -1.00
C LYS A 108 -22.25 7.00 0.34
N ARG A 109 -21.29 6.07 0.31
CA ARG A 109 -20.80 5.40 1.52
C ARG A 109 -20.08 6.37 2.46
N ILE A 110 -19.23 7.24 1.91
CA ILE A 110 -18.51 8.26 2.68
C ILE A 110 -19.51 9.19 3.39
N SER A 111 -20.51 9.69 2.66
CA SER A 111 -21.55 10.56 3.24
C SER A 111 -22.36 9.84 4.33
N GLN A 112 -22.71 8.57 4.11
CA GLN A 112 -23.39 7.77 5.14
C GLN A 112 -22.56 7.68 6.42
N LEU A 113 -21.29 7.28 6.32
CA LEU A 113 -20.39 7.13 7.47
C LEU A 113 -20.16 8.46 8.21
N LEU A 114 -20.06 9.57 7.47
CA LEU A 114 -19.93 10.90 8.05
C LEU A 114 -21.13 11.26 8.94
N HIS A 115 -22.35 11.06 8.45
CA HIS A 115 -23.58 11.43 9.19
C HIS A 115 -23.94 10.44 10.30
N GLU A 116 -23.46 9.19 10.23
CA GLU A 116 -23.62 8.19 11.30
C GLU A 116 -22.55 8.33 12.40
N SER A 117 -21.52 9.16 12.19
CA SER A 117 -20.42 9.33 13.15
C SER A 117 -20.82 10.15 14.37
N LEU A 118 -20.52 9.60 15.56
CA LEU A 118 -20.68 10.33 16.83
C LEU A 118 -19.68 11.48 16.99
N MET A 119 -18.61 11.52 16.19
CA MET A 119 -17.55 12.53 16.34
C MET A 119 -18.00 13.94 15.96
N LEU A 120 -19.06 14.09 15.16
CA LEU A 120 -19.61 15.41 14.81
C LEU A 120 -20.17 16.16 16.03
N VAL A 121 -20.46 15.47 17.13
CA VAL A 121 -20.90 16.09 18.40
C VAL A 121 -19.89 17.12 18.93
N THR A 122 -18.60 16.96 18.60
CA THR A 122 -17.54 17.91 19.01
C THR A 122 -17.78 19.31 18.47
N SER A 123 -18.39 19.45 17.29
CA SER A 123 -18.76 20.75 16.72
C SER A 123 -19.82 21.50 17.54
N LEU A 124 -20.53 20.81 18.43
CA LEU A 124 -21.53 21.40 19.33
C LEU A 124 -20.92 21.95 20.63
N ASN A 125 -19.61 21.79 20.85
CA ASN A 125 -18.90 22.31 22.01
C ASN A 125 -17.90 23.41 21.61
N PRO A 126 -18.35 24.67 21.43
CA PRO A 126 -17.50 25.77 20.95
C PRO A 126 -16.43 26.23 21.95
N GLU A 127 -16.55 25.88 23.23
CA GLU A 127 -15.65 26.35 24.30
C GLU A 127 -14.50 25.38 24.62
N ASN A 128 -14.49 24.16 24.08
CA ASN A 128 -13.38 23.22 24.23
C ASN A 128 -12.38 23.34 23.07
N TRP A 129 -11.70 24.48 23.02
CA TRP A 129 -10.35 24.54 22.48
C TRP A 129 -9.42 24.61 23.70
N LEU A 130 -8.37 23.79 23.73
CA LEU A 130 -7.35 23.79 24.78
C LEU A 130 -6.96 25.19 25.29
#